data_AF-A0ABD3NMT4-F1
#
_entry.id   AF-A0ABD3NMT4-F1
#
_cell.length_a   1.000
_cell.length_b   1.000
_cell.length_c   1.000
_cell.angle_alpha   90.00
_cell.angle_beta   90.00
_cell.angle_gamma   90.00
#
_symmetry.space_group_name_H-M   'P 1'
#
loop_
_entity.id
_entity.type
_entity.pdbx_description
1 polymer ?
#
loop_
_entity_poly.entity_id
_entity_poly.type
_entity_poly.pdbx_seq_one_letter_code
_entity_poly.pdbx_strand_id
1 'polypeptide(L)'
;MPTKSKSVINGTTVDISNLAREIQADVAKYSLYKAEDGMKKRAIHASKDYSEFRNFVSVSQLKPMSGSDVSSLFNGANASVVRGSFGATGTIRGGHAAIGGFDEIVQMRKDASNPSKSVANVDKHLESLSLGCTRSDFANGGTAMVNAKKSSRSAYDFLREWKRYCTSAKATLSFLTKIDSSRPFEDQLILRPDVICKEYFSADIDSDILGDIVEALHLLIETHVTPSVIANTSGPASMDDDENVSCHVATGTAKILPSETSVSLFTHNWLEAISSCGRFELSISFLMPDQRLKLKEVCSFIEKSHEDNAAVDELLRRYYKTL
;
A
#
# COMPACT_ATOMS: atom_id res chain seq x y z
N MET A 1 -34.65 -0.08 -23.03
CA MET A 1 -34.64 0.65 -24.32
C MET A 1 -33.20 1.00 -24.66
N PRO A 2 -32.53 0.28 -25.57
CA PRO A 2 -31.17 0.62 -25.97
C PRO A 2 -31.20 1.93 -26.78
N THR A 3 -30.59 2.97 -26.23
CA THR A 3 -30.40 4.24 -26.94
C THR A 3 -29.40 4.00 -28.07
N LYS A 4 -29.87 4.10 -29.32
CA LYS A 4 -29.01 4.05 -30.51
C LYS A 4 -27.89 5.08 -30.36
N SER A 5 -26.66 4.61 -30.22
CA SER A 5 -25.46 5.44 -30.22
C SER A 5 -25.42 6.21 -31.54
N LYS A 6 -25.59 7.53 -31.48
CA LYS A 6 -25.38 8.40 -32.64
C LYS A 6 -23.91 8.29 -33.02
N SER A 7 -23.64 7.89 -34.25
CA SER A 7 -22.28 7.82 -34.82
C SER A 7 -21.52 9.12 -34.50
N VAL A 8 -20.40 9.00 -33.80
CA VAL A 8 -19.47 10.11 -33.49
C VAL A 8 -18.79 10.63 -34.77
N ILE A 9 -18.89 9.88 -35.87
CA ILE A 9 -18.27 10.18 -37.15
C ILE A 9 -19.36 10.58 -38.14
N ASN A 10 -19.41 11.87 -38.45
CA ASN A 10 -20.16 12.42 -39.58
C ASN A 10 -19.15 12.76 -40.70
N GLY A 11 -18.66 11.76 -41.44
CA GLY A 11 -17.67 11.97 -42.50
C GLY A 11 -16.21 12.10 -42.00
N THR A 12 -15.44 13.05 -42.54
CA THR A 12 -14.00 13.26 -42.24
C THR A 12 -13.73 14.12 -41.00
N THR A 13 -14.77 14.63 -40.32
CA THR A 13 -14.63 15.47 -39.13
C THR A 13 -15.19 14.79 -37.90
N VAL A 14 -14.38 14.75 -36.83
CA VAL A 14 -14.78 14.23 -35.52
C VAL A 14 -15.50 15.33 -34.75
N ASP A 15 -16.72 15.06 -34.29
CA ASP A 15 -17.45 16.01 -33.43
C ASP A 15 -16.91 15.94 -31.99
N ILE A 16 -15.90 16.78 -31.73
CA ILE A 16 -15.23 16.90 -30.43
C ILE A 16 -16.23 17.21 -29.30
N SER A 17 -17.31 17.95 -29.60
CA SER A 17 -18.29 18.33 -28.59
C SER A 17 -19.14 17.13 -28.14
N ASN A 18 -19.53 16.26 -29.08
CA ASN A 18 -20.24 15.03 -28.73
C ASN A 18 -19.34 14.07 -27.94
N LEU A 19 -18.08 13.92 -28.36
CA LEU A 19 -17.11 13.08 -27.66
C LEU A 19 -16.85 13.58 -26.23
N ALA A 20 -16.66 14.90 -26.04
CA ALA A 20 -16.48 15.48 -24.72
C ALA A 20 -17.70 15.24 -23.80
N ARG A 21 -18.92 15.37 -24.34
CA ARG A 21 -20.16 15.08 -23.59
C ARG A 21 -20.27 13.61 -23.19
N GLU A 22 -19.88 12.70 -24.08
CA GLU A 22 -19.89 11.26 -23.81
C GLU A 22 -18.87 10.89 -22.72
N ILE A 23 -17.63 11.39 -22.82
CA ILE A 23 -16.61 11.22 -21.78
C ILE A 23 -17.11 11.76 -20.44
N GLN A 24 -17.73 12.95 -20.42
CA GLN A 24 -18.27 13.52 -19.19
C GLN A 24 -19.39 12.65 -18.58
N ALA A 25 -20.25 12.07 -19.41
CA ALA A 25 -21.31 11.15 -18.97
C ALA A 25 -20.73 9.86 -18.38
N ASP A 26 -19.69 9.30 -19.00
CA ASP A 26 -19.01 8.10 -18.51
C ASP A 26 -18.25 8.34 -17.21
N VAL A 27 -17.57 9.49 -17.08
CA VAL A 27 -16.92 9.90 -15.82
C VAL A 27 -17.95 10.06 -14.70
N ALA A 28 -19.11 10.67 -14.97
CA ALA A 28 -20.18 10.80 -13.99
C ALA A 28 -20.72 9.42 -13.57
N LYS A 29 -20.90 8.51 -14.52
CA LYS A 29 -21.35 7.13 -14.27
C LYS A 29 -20.34 6.34 -13.44
N TYR A 30 -19.05 6.45 -13.76
CA TYR A 30 -17.97 5.83 -13.00
C TYR A 30 -17.92 6.36 -11.56
N SER A 31 -18.07 7.67 -11.37
CA SER A 31 -18.12 8.30 -10.04
C SER A 31 -19.29 7.76 -9.20
N LEU A 32 -20.47 7.62 -9.81
CA LEU A 32 -21.64 7.03 -9.17
C LEU A 32 -21.38 5.58 -8.71
N TYR A 33 -20.85 4.73 -9.60
CA TYR A 33 -20.52 3.34 -9.27
C TYR A 33 -19.48 3.24 -8.16
N LYS A 34 -18.45 4.09 -8.19
CA LYS A 34 -17.42 4.13 -7.15
C LYS A 34 -17.99 4.51 -5.79
N ALA A 35 -18.93 5.47 -5.75
CA ALA A 35 -19.61 5.88 -4.53
C ALA A 35 -20.50 4.76 -3.98
N GLU A 36 -21.29 4.12 -4.84
CA GLU A 36 -22.16 2.99 -4.48
C GLU A 36 -21.35 1.80 -3.95
N ASP A 37 -20.28 1.38 -4.65
CA ASP A 37 -19.40 0.30 -4.22
C ASP A 37 -18.73 0.62 -2.87
N GLY A 38 -18.27 1.86 -2.69
CA GLY A 38 -17.73 2.32 -1.42
C GLY A 38 -18.74 2.22 -0.26
N MET A 39 -20.01 2.55 -0.50
CA MET A 39 -21.07 2.38 0.51
C MET A 39 -21.33 0.91 0.83
N LYS A 40 -21.42 0.04 -0.19
CA LYS A 40 -21.62 -1.40 0.01
C LYS A 40 -20.47 -2.02 0.81
N LYS A 41 -19.22 -1.67 0.50
CA LYS A 41 -18.04 -2.12 1.25
C LYS A 41 -18.08 -1.69 2.70
N ARG A 42 -18.46 -0.44 2.99
CA ARG A 42 -18.65 0.01 4.37
C ARG A 42 -19.78 -0.75 5.08
N ALA A 43 -20.86 -1.07 4.38
CA ALA A 43 -21.97 -1.82 4.94
C ALA A 43 -21.57 -3.23 5.40
N ILE A 44 -20.65 -3.90 4.69
CA ILE A 44 -20.12 -5.22 5.09
C ILE A 44 -19.51 -5.17 6.50
N HIS A 45 -18.80 -4.09 6.82
CA HIS A 45 -18.11 -3.95 8.10
C HIS A 45 -18.98 -3.30 9.19
N ALA A 46 -19.96 -2.49 8.81
CA ALA A 46 -20.79 -1.74 9.75
C ALA A 46 -22.03 -2.52 10.23
N SER A 47 -22.55 -3.43 9.42
CA SER A 47 -23.81 -4.13 9.72
C SER A 47 -23.59 -5.27 10.71
N LYS A 48 -24.44 -5.37 11.73
CA LYS A 48 -24.40 -6.44 12.73
C LYS A 48 -25.12 -7.70 12.26
N ASP A 49 -26.11 -7.52 11.39
CA ASP A 49 -26.90 -8.61 10.83
C ASP A 49 -27.22 -8.40 9.34
N TYR A 50 -27.73 -9.45 8.71
CA TYR A 50 -28.05 -9.46 7.28
C TYR A 50 -29.19 -8.49 6.92
N SER A 51 -30.12 -8.23 7.83
CA SER A 51 -31.25 -7.33 7.58
C SER A 51 -30.79 -5.87 7.52
N GLU A 52 -29.89 -5.49 8.42
CA GLU A 52 -29.23 -4.19 8.44
C GLU A 52 -28.36 -3.98 7.20
N PHE A 53 -27.57 -5.01 6.83
CA PHE A 53 -26.80 -5.00 5.59
C PHE A 53 -27.68 -4.81 4.35
N ARG A 54 -28.79 -5.55 4.26
CA ARG A 54 -29.74 -5.42 3.15
C ARG A 54 -30.31 -4.01 3.06
N ASN A 55 -30.64 -3.39 4.20
CA ASN A 55 -31.11 -2.01 4.23
C ASN A 55 -30.01 -1.04 3.74
N PHE A 56 -28.78 -1.15 4.21
CA PHE A 56 -27.68 -0.31 3.73
C PHE A 56 -27.39 -0.47 2.24
N VAL A 57 -27.40 -1.70 1.72
CA VAL A 57 -27.23 -1.97 0.29
C VAL A 57 -28.39 -1.39 -0.52
N SER A 58 -29.62 -1.46 -0.01
CA SER A 58 -30.78 -0.87 -0.70
C SER A 58 -30.68 0.65 -0.84
N VAL A 59 -30.09 1.34 0.15
CA VAL A 59 -29.87 2.79 0.13
C VAL A 59 -28.62 3.18 -0.67
N SER A 60 -27.69 2.24 -0.90
CA SER A 60 -26.46 2.49 -1.67
C SER A 60 -26.69 2.75 -3.16
N GLN A 61 -27.82 2.32 -3.70
CA GLN A 61 -28.27 2.70 -5.04
C GLN A 61 -28.70 4.17 -4.97
N LEU A 62 -27.72 5.07 -5.03
CA LEU A 62 -27.87 6.53 -4.97
C LEU A 62 -28.75 7.00 -6.12
N LYS A 63 -30.07 6.82 -5.98
CA LYS A 63 -31.04 7.41 -6.89
C LYS A 63 -30.87 8.91 -6.77
N PRO A 64 -30.65 9.63 -7.88
CA PRO A 64 -30.67 11.08 -7.85
C PRO A 64 -31.98 11.50 -7.18
N MET A 65 -31.91 12.19 -6.06
CA MET A 65 -33.11 12.77 -5.45
C MET A 65 -33.73 13.68 -6.50
N SER A 66 -35.01 13.47 -6.79
CA SER A 66 -35.68 14.33 -7.77
C SER A 66 -35.68 15.76 -7.22
N GLY A 67 -35.65 16.76 -8.12
CA GLY A 67 -35.70 18.15 -7.69
C GLY A 67 -36.90 18.44 -6.78
N SER A 68 -38.04 17.76 -7.00
CA SER A 68 -39.21 17.82 -6.13
C SER A 68 -38.97 17.27 -4.72
N ASP A 69 -38.18 16.18 -4.57
CA ASP A 69 -37.85 15.63 -3.25
C ASP A 69 -36.97 16.61 -2.47
N VAL A 70 -35.99 17.21 -3.16
CA VAL A 70 -35.13 18.25 -2.56
C VAL A 70 -35.96 19.49 -2.21
N SER A 71 -36.83 19.96 -3.10
CA SER A 71 -37.72 21.10 -2.83
C SER A 71 -38.68 20.84 -1.68
N SER A 72 -39.15 19.59 -1.48
CA SER A 72 -40.04 19.25 -0.36
C SER A 72 -39.34 19.31 1.00
N LEU A 73 -38.03 19.01 1.07
CA LEU A 73 -37.23 19.14 2.29
C LEU A 73 -37.04 20.60 2.69
N PHE A 74 -36.90 21.52 1.73
CA PHE A 74 -36.76 22.95 2.00
C PHE A 74 -38.10 23.69 2.14
N ASN A 75 -39.17 23.23 1.49
CA ASN A 75 -40.51 23.80 1.64
C ASN A 75 -41.26 23.30 2.89
N GLY A 76 -40.72 22.33 3.63
CA GLY A 76 -41.31 21.77 4.84
C GLY A 76 -41.35 22.69 6.06
N ALA A 77 -40.85 23.93 5.98
CA ALA A 77 -40.80 24.85 7.13
C ALA A 77 -42.12 25.59 7.43
N ASN A 78 -43.19 25.43 6.63
CA ASN A 78 -44.47 26.13 6.88
C ASN A 78 -45.70 25.22 6.70
N ALA A 79 -45.80 24.14 7.49
CA ALA A 79 -47.05 23.38 7.65
C ALA A 79 -47.63 23.64 9.05
N SER A 80 -48.49 24.66 9.08
CA SER A 80 -49.61 24.88 10.00
C SER A 80 -50.08 23.63 10.74
N VAL A 81 -50.01 23.70 12.08
CA VAL A 81 -50.70 22.80 12.99
C VAL A 81 -52.21 22.99 12.82
N VAL A 82 -52.83 22.16 11.97
CA VAL A 82 -54.29 22.02 11.95
C VAL A 82 -54.70 21.14 13.14
N ARG A 83 -55.35 21.81 14.08
CA ARG A 83 -55.97 21.31 15.30
C ARG A 83 -57.04 20.26 14.97
N GLY A 84 -56.80 19.00 15.32
CA GLY A 84 -57.76 17.90 15.26
C GLY A 84 -57.65 17.01 16.49
N SER A 85 -58.61 17.19 17.40
CA SER A 85 -58.77 16.54 18.71
C SER A 85 -58.88 15.00 18.61
N PHE A 86 -58.14 14.25 19.46
CA PHE A 86 -58.65 13.38 20.53
C PHE A 86 -57.61 12.33 20.95
N GLY A 87 -57.24 12.35 22.24
CA GLY A 87 -56.96 11.12 23.00
C GLY A 87 -55.52 10.84 23.45
N ALA A 88 -55.34 10.89 24.77
CA ALA A 88 -54.30 10.26 25.59
C ALA A 88 -52.98 11.02 25.84
N THR A 89 -52.78 11.21 27.14
CA THR A 89 -51.78 11.98 27.89
C THR A 89 -50.37 11.43 27.81
N GLY A 90 -49.41 12.33 27.57
CA GLY A 90 -47.98 12.08 27.75
C GLY A 90 -47.22 13.39 27.92
N THR A 91 -47.13 13.88 29.16
CA THR A 91 -46.35 15.06 29.52
C THR A 91 -44.86 14.73 29.42
N ILE A 92 -44.20 15.12 28.32
CA ILE A 92 -42.72 15.17 28.26
C ILE A 92 -42.27 16.62 28.16
N ARG A 93 -41.55 16.99 29.22
CA ARG A 93 -40.98 18.29 29.54
C ARG A 93 -39.89 18.65 28.52
N GLY A 94 -39.96 19.88 28.00
CA GLY A 94 -39.06 20.40 26.97
C GLY A 94 -37.60 20.49 27.40
N GLY A 95 -36.72 20.12 26.47
CA GLY A 95 -35.31 20.48 26.43
C GLY A 95 -35.04 21.16 25.08
N HIS A 96 -34.97 22.49 25.10
CA HIS A 96 -34.64 23.32 23.94
C HIS A 96 -33.11 23.26 23.74
N ALA A 97 -32.61 22.27 22.99
CA ALA A 97 -31.26 22.30 22.47
C ALA A 97 -31.31 22.92 21.07
N ALA A 98 -31.07 24.23 21.01
CA ALA A 98 -30.83 24.91 19.75
C ALA A 98 -29.54 24.34 19.14
N ILE A 99 -29.68 23.55 18.07
CA ILE A 99 -28.59 23.17 17.16
C ILE A 99 -28.24 24.44 16.36
N GLY A 100 -27.51 25.34 17.01
CA GLY A 100 -26.89 26.51 16.41
C GLY A 100 -25.40 26.29 16.35
N GLY A 101 -24.88 25.91 15.18
CA GLY A 101 -23.44 25.69 14.99
C GLY A 101 -23.03 25.45 13.54
N PHE A 102 -23.88 25.79 12.56
CA PHE A 102 -23.52 25.64 11.15
C PHE A 102 -22.95 26.93 10.54
N ASP A 103 -23.37 28.10 11.03
CA ASP A 103 -22.86 29.39 10.53
C ASP A 103 -21.40 29.66 10.94
N GLU A 104 -20.93 29.13 12.07
CA GLU A 104 -19.55 29.35 12.55
C GLU A 104 -18.51 28.58 11.70
N ILE A 105 -18.90 27.42 11.14
CA ILE A 105 -18.03 26.59 10.28
C ILE A 105 -17.90 27.18 8.86
N VAL A 106 -18.95 27.86 8.37
CA VAL A 106 -18.93 28.51 7.06
C VAL A 106 -18.12 29.80 7.11
N GLN A 107 -18.16 30.54 8.22
CA GLN A 107 -17.37 31.76 8.38
C GLN A 107 -15.85 31.45 8.45
N MET A 108 -15.43 30.37 9.11
CA MET A 108 -14.01 29.99 9.20
C MET A 108 -13.35 29.63 7.87
N ARG A 109 -14.10 29.25 6.83
CA ARG A 109 -13.50 28.98 5.49
C ARG A 109 -13.33 30.23 4.64
N LYS A 110 -14.00 31.34 4.99
CA LYS A 110 -13.91 32.58 4.21
C LYS A 110 -12.64 33.37 4.51
N ASP A 111 -12.05 33.19 5.68
CA ASP A 111 -10.84 33.91 6.09
C ASP A 111 -9.53 33.20 5.67
N ALA A 112 -9.61 31.99 5.11
CA ALA A 112 -8.45 31.24 4.60
C ALA A 112 -8.08 31.56 3.14
N SER A 113 -8.81 32.45 2.45
CA SER A 113 -8.58 32.76 1.03
C SER A 113 -7.85 34.09 0.77
N ASN A 114 -6.83 34.42 1.57
CA ASN A 114 -5.91 35.54 1.27
C ASN A 114 -4.46 35.04 1.27
N PRO A 115 -3.83 34.83 0.09
CA PRO A 115 -2.42 34.47 0.02
C PRO A 115 -1.58 35.74 -0.11
N SER A 116 -0.89 36.14 0.95
CA SER A 116 0.22 37.08 0.83
C SER A 116 1.24 36.93 1.95
N LYS A 117 2.47 36.64 1.51
CA LYS A 117 3.76 36.84 2.18
C LYS A 117 4.11 35.89 3.33
N SER A 118 4.92 34.86 3.04
CA SER A 118 6.34 34.87 3.42
C SER A 118 7.03 33.60 2.91
N VAL A 119 7.91 33.80 1.93
CA VAL A 119 8.94 32.85 1.54
C VAL A 119 10.07 32.96 2.55
N ALA A 120 10.28 31.92 3.38
CA ALA A 120 11.55 31.52 3.98
C ALA A 120 11.31 30.39 4.99
N ASN A 121 12.20 29.40 4.99
CA ASN A 121 12.30 28.26 5.92
C ASN A 121 11.31 27.10 5.74
N VAL A 122 11.59 26.24 4.76
CA VAL A 122 11.35 24.81 4.90
C VAL A 122 12.57 24.06 4.35
N ASP A 123 13.59 23.92 5.19
CA ASP A 123 14.58 22.85 5.03
C ASP A 123 15.24 22.62 6.40
N LYS A 124 15.10 21.38 6.90
CA LYS A 124 15.47 20.84 8.24
C LYS A 124 14.25 20.38 9.07
N HIS A 125 13.55 19.34 8.62
CA HIS A 125 12.78 18.50 9.55
C HIS A 125 12.54 17.07 9.02
N LEU A 126 13.58 16.40 8.54
CA LEU A 126 13.49 15.03 8.00
C LEU A 126 14.52 14.09 8.61
N GLU A 127 14.69 14.10 9.94
CA GLU A 127 15.47 13.08 10.67
C GLU A 127 14.86 12.65 12.03
N SER A 128 13.61 12.99 12.35
CA SER A 128 12.98 12.58 13.61
C SER A 128 11.60 11.93 13.45
N LEU A 129 11.48 10.98 12.53
CA LEU A 129 10.39 10.00 12.58
C LEU A 129 10.92 8.70 13.16
N SER A 130 11.11 8.73 14.49
CA SER A 130 11.17 7.53 15.32
C SER A 130 9.92 6.68 15.05
N LEU A 131 10.11 5.38 14.78
CA LEU A 131 9.05 4.40 14.63
C LEU A 131 8.26 4.28 15.94
N GLY A 132 7.30 5.17 16.13
CA GLY A 132 6.22 5.02 17.10
C GLY A 132 5.16 4.07 16.55
N CYS A 133 5.46 2.78 16.48
CA CYS A 133 4.41 1.78 16.36
C CYS A 133 3.63 1.82 17.68
N THR A 134 2.34 2.13 17.60
CA THR A 134 1.47 2.42 18.73
C THR A 134 1.54 1.34 19.79
N ARG A 135 2.08 1.74 20.93
CA ARG A 135 2.04 1.12 22.24
C ARG A 135 0.58 0.84 22.60
N SER A 136 0.15 -0.42 22.53
CA SER A 136 -1.03 -0.88 23.25
C SER A 136 -0.61 -1.12 24.69
N ASP A 137 -0.79 -0.09 25.53
CA ASP A 137 -0.67 -0.24 26.98
C ASP A 137 -1.80 -1.14 27.49
N PHE A 138 -1.49 -2.43 27.66
CA PHE A 138 -2.15 -3.28 28.65
C PHE A 138 -1.07 -3.89 29.55
N ALA A 139 -1.21 -3.58 30.83
CA ALA A 139 -0.27 -3.92 31.88
C ALA A 139 -0.22 -5.42 32.18
N ASN A 140 1.00 -5.87 32.48
CA ASN A 140 1.41 -6.94 33.39
C ASN A 140 0.63 -8.27 33.44
N GLY A 141 1.36 -9.34 33.10
CA GLY A 141 1.31 -10.61 33.85
C GLY A 141 1.18 -11.85 32.98
N GLY A 142 2.29 -12.57 32.78
CA GLY A 142 2.26 -13.98 32.37
C GLY A 142 3.02 -14.28 31.08
N THR A 143 4.20 -14.85 31.24
CA THR A 143 4.94 -15.60 30.21
C THR A 143 4.11 -16.79 29.74
N ALA A 144 3.33 -16.59 28.68
CA ALA A 144 2.81 -17.66 27.84
C ALA A 144 3.02 -17.24 26.39
N MET A 145 4.03 -17.82 25.73
CA MET A 145 4.19 -17.75 24.27
C MET A 145 3.04 -18.53 23.61
N VAL A 146 1.84 -17.96 23.66
CA VAL A 146 0.75 -18.41 22.83
C VAL A 146 0.99 -17.82 21.46
N ASN A 147 1.10 -18.67 20.44
CA ASN A 147 1.06 -18.31 19.02
C ASN A 147 -0.30 -17.66 18.70
N ALA A 148 -0.52 -16.46 19.22
CA ALA A 148 -1.65 -15.64 18.87
C ALA A 148 -1.44 -15.27 17.41
N LYS A 149 -2.19 -15.92 16.51
CA LYS A 149 -2.28 -15.54 15.11
C LYS A 149 -2.44 -14.03 15.08
N LYS A 150 -1.41 -13.33 14.58
CA LYS A 150 -1.45 -11.87 14.48
C LYS A 150 -2.72 -11.48 13.74
N SER A 151 -3.40 -10.44 14.23
CA SER A 151 -4.68 -10.00 13.67
C SER A 151 -4.54 -9.72 12.17
N SER A 152 -5.57 -10.01 11.39
CA SER A 152 -5.60 -9.67 9.94
C SER A 152 -5.25 -8.20 9.67
N ARG A 153 -5.48 -7.32 10.65
CA ARG A 153 -5.11 -5.91 10.61
C ARG A 153 -3.60 -5.68 10.53
N SER A 154 -2.78 -6.43 11.28
CA SER A 154 -1.33 -6.24 11.24
C SER A 154 -0.73 -6.71 9.93
N ALA A 155 -1.29 -7.76 9.32
CA ALA A 155 -0.89 -8.17 7.97
C ALA A 155 -1.20 -7.11 6.93
N TYR A 156 -2.40 -6.51 7.00
CA TYR A 156 -2.74 -5.39 6.12
C TYR A 156 -1.82 -4.17 6.32
N ASP A 157 -1.52 -3.83 7.57
CA ASP A 157 -0.62 -2.72 7.88
C ASP A 157 0.80 -2.99 7.36
N PHE A 158 1.31 -4.21 7.50
CA PHE A 158 2.59 -4.64 6.91
C PHE A 158 2.58 -4.55 5.39
N LEU A 159 1.54 -5.07 4.72
CA LEU A 159 1.42 -4.99 3.26
C LEU A 159 1.31 -3.55 2.75
N ARG A 160 0.61 -2.68 3.49
CA ARG A 160 0.54 -1.25 3.17
C ARG A 160 1.92 -0.60 3.29
N GLU A 161 2.68 -0.97 4.30
CA GLU A 161 4.04 -0.48 4.52
C GLU A 161 4.99 -0.99 3.43
N TRP A 162 4.91 -2.28 3.09
CA TRP A 162 5.63 -2.89 1.97
C TRP A 162 5.40 -2.10 0.69
N LYS A 163 4.13 -1.91 0.27
CA LYS A 163 3.80 -1.16 -0.95
C LYS A 163 4.26 0.29 -0.93
N ARG A 164 4.45 0.87 0.26
CA ARG A 164 4.93 2.26 0.39
C ARG A 164 6.44 2.36 0.23
N TYR A 165 7.19 1.36 0.69
CA TYR A 165 8.66 1.42 0.74
C TYR A 165 9.34 0.58 -0.35
N CYS A 166 8.75 -0.52 -0.78
CA CYS A 166 9.27 -1.43 -1.80
C CYS A 166 8.85 -0.95 -3.21
N THR A 167 9.30 0.24 -3.62
CA THR A 167 8.99 0.81 -4.94
C THR A 167 10.03 0.49 -6.01
N SER A 168 11.16 -0.09 -5.61
CA SER A 168 12.26 -0.48 -6.49
C SER A 168 13.06 -1.61 -5.85
N ALA A 169 13.75 -2.43 -6.66
CA ALA A 169 14.58 -3.53 -6.17
C ALA A 169 15.58 -3.11 -5.07
N LYS A 170 16.19 -1.93 -5.21
CA LYS A 170 17.12 -1.37 -4.20
C LYS A 170 16.41 -0.99 -2.91
N ALA A 171 15.21 -0.41 -2.99
CA ALA A 171 14.42 -0.05 -1.83
C ALA A 171 13.88 -1.29 -1.12
N THR A 172 13.43 -2.30 -1.87
CA THR A 172 13.05 -3.61 -1.35
C THR A 172 14.24 -4.28 -0.68
N LEU A 173 15.42 -4.29 -1.29
CA LEU A 173 16.64 -4.85 -0.67
C LEU A 173 16.99 -4.11 0.63
N SER A 174 16.92 -2.78 0.65
CA SER A 174 17.11 -1.97 1.87
C SER A 174 16.08 -2.30 2.96
N PHE A 175 14.83 -2.57 2.56
CA PHE A 175 13.78 -3.01 3.47
C PHE A 175 14.07 -4.40 4.02
N LEU A 176 14.41 -5.39 3.17
CA LEU A 176 14.74 -6.77 3.55
C LEU A 176 15.98 -6.87 4.44
N THR A 177 16.97 -6.01 4.19
CA THR A 177 18.22 -5.95 4.95
C THR A 177 18.17 -4.96 6.10
N LYS A 178 17.00 -4.38 6.41
CA LYS A 178 16.88 -3.37 7.46
C LYS A 178 17.32 -3.98 8.80
N ILE A 179 18.43 -3.47 9.30
CA ILE A 179 19.03 -3.90 10.55
C ILE A 179 18.38 -3.14 11.70
N ASP A 180 18.02 -3.87 12.76
CA ASP A 180 17.64 -3.31 14.04
C ASP A 180 18.93 -2.86 14.69
N SER A 181 19.19 -1.56 14.68
CA SER A 181 20.38 -1.00 15.32
C SER A 181 20.45 -1.28 16.83
N SER A 182 19.39 -1.85 17.44
CA SER A 182 19.33 -2.18 18.86
C SER A 182 19.81 -3.60 19.22
N ARG A 183 20.18 -4.46 18.27
CA ARG A 183 20.55 -5.88 18.52
C ARG A 183 21.97 -6.25 18.00
N PRO A 184 22.60 -7.37 18.44
CA PRO A 184 23.88 -7.89 17.90
C PRO A 184 23.70 -8.61 16.55
N PHE A 185 24.75 -8.65 15.69
CA PHE A 185 24.69 -8.87 14.21
C PHE A 185 23.91 -10.09 13.72
N GLU A 186 23.99 -11.24 14.41
CA GLU A 186 23.23 -12.44 14.02
C GLU A 186 21.73 -12.34 14.36
N ASP A 187 21.37 -11.41 15.24
CA ASP A 187 20.00 -11.01 15.60
C ASP A 187 19.62 -9.62 15.06
N GLN A 188 20.46 -9.02 14.22
CA GLN A 188 20.27 -7.65 13.73
C GLN A 188 19.29 -7.55 12.58
N LEU A 189 19.06 -8.61 11.81
CA LEU A 189 18.04 -8.53 10.76
C LEU A 189 16.66 -8.42 11.43
N ILE A 190 16.02 -7.25 11.31
CA ILE A 190 14.64 -7.02 11.79
C ILE A 190 13.72 -8.07 11.17
N LEU A 191 14.06 -8.43 9.93
CA LEU A 191 13.26 -9.26 9.07
C LEU A 191 13.88 -10.66 8.98
N ARG A 192 13.45 -11.56 9.87
CA ARG A 192 13.67 -13.00 9.72
C ARG A 192 12.73 -13.54 8.64
N PRO A 193 13.24 -14.10 7.53
CA PRO A 193 12.41 -14.54 6.41
C PRO A 193 11.30 -15.50 6.85
N ASP A 194 11.64 -16.48 7.69
CA ASP A 194 10.71 -17.49 8.18
C ASP A 194 9.55 -16.89 8.96
N VAL A 195 9.84 -15.90 9.81
CA VAL A 195 8.83 -15.25 10.65
C VAL A 195 7.90 -14.43 9.78
N ILE A 196 8.44 -13.66 8.82
CA ILE A 196 7.63 -12.83 7.93
C ILE A 196 6.73 -13.69 7.05
N CYS A 197 7.31 -14.70 6.42
CA CYS A 197 6.59 -15.61 5.54
C CYS A 197 5.48 -16.32 6.30
N LYS A 198 5.77 -16.83 7.50
CA LYS A 198 4.77 -17.50 8.33
C LYS A 198 3.69 -16.56 8.87
N GLU A 199 4.04 -15.35 9.30
CA GLU A 199 3.09 -14.43 9.93
C GLU A 199 2.23 -13.67 8.94
N TYR A 200 2.80 -13.26 7.81
CA TYR A 200 2.13 -12.37 6.85
C TYR A 200 1.74 -13.07 5.55
N PHE A 201 2.44 -14.12 5.15
CA PHE A 201 2.26 -14.81 3.86
C PHE A 201 1.87 -16.28 4.00
N SER A 202 1.50 -16.75 5.19
CA SER A 202 1.18 -18.18 5.41
C SER A 202 -0.01 -18.67 4.59
N ALA A 203 -0.99 -17.81 4.35
CA ALA A 203 -2.17 -18.17 3.56
C ALA A 203 -1.97 -18.00 2.06
N ASP A 204 -1.32 -16.90 1.66
CA ASP A 204 -1.14 -16.50 0.27
C ASP A 204 0.03 -15.51 0.16
N ILE A 205 0.86 -15.65 -0.86
CA ILE A 205 1.87 -14.66 -1.25
C ILE A 205 1.50 -14.08 -2.60
N ASP A 206 1.32 -12.76 -2.67
CA ASP A 206 1.01 -12.06 -3.92
C ASP A 206 2.21 -12.18 -4.90
N SER A 207 1.93 -12.39 -6.19
CA SER A 207 2.95 -12.48 -7.23
C SER A 207 3.75 -11.19 -7.37
N ASP A 208 3.13 -10.03 -7.13
CA ASP A 208 3.81 -8.74 -7.17
C ASP A 208 4.89 -8.66 -6.07
N ILE A 209 4.55 -9.10 -4.85
CA ILE A 209 5.47 -9.12 -3.70
C ILE A 209 6.59 -10.14 -3.93
N LEU A 210 6.25 -11.31 -4.46
CA LEU A 210 7.25 -12.30 -4.84
C LEU A 210 8.23 -11.74 -5.88
N GLY A 211 7.72 -11.04 -6.90
CA GLY A 211 8.51 -10.36 -7.92
C GLY A 211 9.47 -9.33 -7.31
N ASP A 212 8.97 -8.46 -6.42
CA ASP A 212 9.78 -7.47 -5.72
C ASP A 212 10.94 -8.11 -4.94
N ILE A 213 10.68 -9.23 -4.25
CA ILE A 213 11.69 -9.95 -3.47
C ILE A 213 12.73 -10.57 -4.41
N VAL A 214 12.30 -11.24 -5.48
CA VAL A 214 13.21 -11.85 -6.46
C VAL A 214 14.14 -10.80 -7.08
N GLU A 215 13.61 -9.65 -7.46
CA GLU A 215 14.42 -8.56 -8.01
C GLU A 215 15.42 -8.01 -6.98
N ALA A 216 15.02 -7.89 -5.73
CA ALA A 216 15.91 -7.45 -4.65
C ALA A 216 17.05 -8.45 -4.39
N LEU A 217 16.74 -9.75 -4.38
CA LEU A 217 17.72 -10.82 -4.20
C LEU A 217 18.68 -10.91 -5.38
N HIS A 218 18.17 -10.78 -6.60
CA HIS A 218 18.98 -10.75 -7.80
C HIS A 218 19.95 -9.56 -7.81
N LEU A 219 19.46 -8.36 -7.48
CA LEU A 219 20.29 -7.17 -7.33
C LEU A 219 21.39 -7.37 -6.27
N LEU A 220 21.07 -8.04 -5.16
CA LEU A 220 22.06 -8.37 -4.14
C LEU A 220 23.17 -9.24 -4.74
N ILE A 221 22.82 -10.30 -5.47
CA ILE A 221 23.80 -11.19 -6.12
C ILE A 221 24.65 -10.42 -7.14
N GLU A 222 24.04 -9.62 -8.02
CA GLU A 222 24.77 -8.81 -9.00
C GLU A 222 25.82 -7.91 -8.34
N THR A 223 25.45 -7.24 -7.23
CA THR A 223 26.39 -6.36 -6.52
C THR A 223 27.58 -7.10 -5.90
N HIS A 224 27.46 -8.41 -5.68
CA HIS A 224 28.54 -9.25 -5.15
C HIS A 224 29.36 -9.94 -6.24
N VAL A 225 28.74 -10.33 -7.36
CA VAL A 225 29.39 -11.09 -8.44
C VAL A 225 30.23 -10.20 -9.37
N THR A 226 30.03 -8.88 -9.39
CA THR A 226 30.92 -7.97 -10.12
C THR A 226 31.98 -7.37 -9.19
N PRO A 227 33.13 -8.03 -8.95
CA PRO A 227 34.27 -7.37 -8.37
C PRO A 227 34.72 -6.30 -9.37
N SER A 228 34.76 -5.05 -8.90
CA SER A 228 35.01 -3.86 -9.70
C SER A 228 36.20 -4.03 -10.67
N VAL A 229 35.90 -4.23 -11.95
CA VAL A 229 36.90 -4.19 -13.05
C VAL A 229 37.34 -2.74 -13.35
N ILE A 230 36.94 -1.76 -12.53
CA ILE A 230 37.17 -0.32 -12.77
C ILE A 230 38.50 0.18 -12.15
N ALA A 231 39.33 -0.67 -11.54
CA ALA A 231 40.56 -0.20 -10.88
C ALA A 231 41.78 0.04 -11.80
N ASN A 232 41.73 -0.31 -13.10
CA ASN A 232 42.93 -0.27 -13.95
C ASN A 232 42.81 0.63 -15.19
N THR A 233 42.26 1.84 -15.04
CA THR A 233 42.51 2.94 -15.99
C THR A 233 43.42 3.96 -15.33
N SER A 234 44.70 3.58 -15.20
CA SER A 234 45.80 4.52 -15.05
C SER A 234 45.94 5.32 -16.35
N GLY A 235 45.12 6.36 -16.49
CA GLY A 235 45.27 7.43 -17.50
C GLY A 235 46.07 8.59 -16.91
N PRO A 236 46.93 9.25 -17.71
CA PRO A 236 47.99 10.11 -17.22
C PRO A 236 47.47 11.45 -16.71
N ALA A 237 48.19 11.99 -15.73
CA ALA A 237 48.00 13.31 -15.16
C ALA A 237 47.86 14.40 -16.24
N SER A 238 46.69 15.04 -16.29
CA SER A 238 46.56 16.41 -16.79
C SER A 238 46.14 17.28 -15.61
N MET A 239 47.06 18.14 -15.18
CA MET A 239 46.76 19.34 -14.42
C MET A 239 45.80 20.18 -15.27
N ASP A 240 44.71 20.65 -14.67
CA ASP A 240 44.21 22.02 -14.82
C ASP A 240 43.01 22.22 -13.87
N ASP A 241 42.91 23.45 -13.38
CA ASP A 241 42.36 23.86 -12.09
C ASP A 241 40.82 23.97 -11.99
N ASP A 242 40.36 23.93 -10.74
CA ASP A 242 39.22 24.66 -10.14
C ASP A 242 37.84 24.66 -10.85
N GLU A 243 36.87 23.93 -10.28
CA GLU A 243 35.84 24.60 -9.46
C GLU A 243 35.00 23.62 -8.62
N ASN A 244 34.66 24.13 -7.44
CA ASN A 244 34.25 23.46 -6.24
C ASN A 244 32.71 23.37 -6.15
N VAL A 245 32.13 22.18 -6.39
CA VAL A 245 30.76 21.85 -5.95
C VAL A 245 30.74 20.46 -5.33
N SER A 246 31.18 20.41 -4.06
CA SER A 246 31.09 19.22 -3.22
C SER A 246 29.65 19.01 -2.75
N CYS A 247 28.93 18.11 -3.43
CA CYS A 247 27.72 17.50 -2.88
C CYS A 247 28.12 16.27 -2.05
N HIS A 248 28.39 16.50 -0.76
CA HIS A 248 28.57 15.44 0.23
C HIS A 248 27.27 14.63 0.39
N VAL A 249 27.05 13.65 -0.47
CA VAL A 249 26.23 12.48 -0.13
C VAL A 249 27.05 11.65 0.84
N ALA A 250 26.54 11.48 2.06
CA ALA A 250 27.20 10.81 3.17
C ALA A 250 27.58 9.35 2.83
N THR A 251 28.77 9.17 2.26
CA THR A 251 29.56 7.94 2.26
C THR A 251 30.22 7.79 3.63
N GLY A 252 29.41 7.46 4.64
CA GLY A 252 29.82 7.46 6.05
C GLY A 252 29.37 6.23 6.82
N THR A 253 29.17 5.09 6.15
CA THR A 253 29.24 3.78 6.81
C THR A 253 30.12 2.91 5.93
N ALA A 254 31.24 2.44 6.48
CA ALA A 254 32.00 1.36 5.87
C ALA A 254 31.03 0.18 5.77
N LYS A 255 30.39 0.07 4.61
CA LYS A 255 29.41 -0.93 4.25
C LYS A 255 30.16 -2.25 4.33
N ILE A 256 30.06 -2.92 5.48
CA ILE A 256 30.58 -4.28 5.68
C ILE A 256 29.90 -5.08 4.58
N LEU A 257 30.62 -5.29 3.48
CA LEU A 257 30.10 -6.06 2.37
C LEU A 257 29.97 -7.47 2.93
N PRO A 258 28.75 -8.05 2.94
CA PRO A 258 28.58 -9.41 3.41
C PRO A 258 29.55 -10.33 2.66
N SER A 259 30.15 -11.31 3.33
CA SER A 259 30.92 -12.34 2.63
C SER A 259 30.03 -13.05 1.61
N GLU A 260 30.58 -13.58 0.52
CA GLU A 260 29.81 -14.30 -0.51
C GLU A 260 28.95 -15.43 0.11
N THR A 261 29.52 -16.15 1.08
CA THR A 261 28.82 -17.17 1.87
C THR A 261 27.59 -16.61 2.60
N SER A 262 27.68 -15.39 3.16
CA SER A 262 26.55 -14.76 3.86
C SER A 262 25.45 -14.30 2.90
N VAL A 263 25.80 -13.91 1.67
CA VAL A 263 24.82 -13.54 0.63
C VAL A 263 24.07 -14.76 0.13
N SER A 264 24.79 -15.85 -0.16
CA SER A 264 24.19 -17.13 -0.54
C SER A 264 23.23 -17.61 0.55
N LEU A 265 23.68 -17.62 1.80
CA LEU A 265 22.85 -18.06 2.93
C LEU A 265 21.62 -17.17 3.14
N PHE A 266 21.78 -15.84 3.05
CA PHE A 266 20.66 -14.90 3.16
C PHE A 266 19.62 -15.14 2.06
N THR A 267 20.09 -15.30 0.82
CA THR A 267 19.24 -15.55 -0.35
C THR A 267 18.52 -16.89 -0.23
N HIS A 268 19.24 -17.94 0.19
CA HIS A 268 18.68 -19.25 0.46
C HIS A 268 17.55 -19.19 1.49
N ASN A 269 17.80 -18.56 2.64
CA ASN A 269 16.80 -18.47 3.72
C ASN A 269 15.53 -17.74 3.26
N TRP A 270 15.65 -16.73 2.39
CA TRP A 270 14.48 -16.08 1.78
C TRP A 270 13.71 -17.01 0.84
N LEU A 271 14.39 -17.71 -0.08
CA LEU A 271 13.73 -18.63 -1.00
C LEU A 271 13.08 -19.82 -0.29
N GLU A 272 13.73 -20.33 0.76
CA GLU A 272 13.21 -21.40 1.61
C GLU A 272 11.94 -20.93 2.33
N ALA A 273 12.00 -19.78 3.01
CA ALA A 273 10.85 -19.22 3.71
C ALA A 273 9.67 -18.94 2.77
N ILE A 274 9.94 -18.36 1.60
CA ILE A 274 8.91 -18.08 0.59
C ILE A 274 8.30 -19.36 0.04
N SER A 275 9.08 -20.42 -0.14
CA SER A 275 8.57 -21.71 -0.63
C SER A 275 7.58 -22.37 0.35
N SER A 276 7.60 -21.95 1.62
CA SER A 276 6.65 -22.40 2.65
C SER A 276 5.33 -21.61 2.65
N CYS A 277 5.24 -20.52 1.89
CA CYS A 277 4.03 -19.70 1.81
C CYS A 277 2.90 -20.41 1.05
N GLY A 278 1.66 -20.08 1.40
CA GLY A 278 0.49 -20.55 0.66
C GLY A 278 0.49 -20.01 -0.77
N ARG A 279 0.02 -20.85 -1.73
CA ARG A 279 -0.09 -20.50 -3.17
C ARG A 279 1.22 -20.14 -3.86
N PHE A 280 2.37 -20.44 -3.25
CA PHE A 280 3.67 -20.16 -3.80
C PHE A 280 3.84 -20.60 -5.28
N GLU A 281 3.49 -21.85 -5.62
CA GLU A 281 3.56 -22.36 -7.00
C GLU A 281 2.73 -21.53 -7.99
N LEU A 282 1.56 -21.07 -7.56
CA LEU A 282 0.68 -20.23 -8.37
C LEU A 282 1.31 -18.84 -8.57
N SER A 283 1.90 -18.27 -7.52
CA SER A 283 2.55 -16.96 -7.58
C SER A 283 3.75 -16.96 -8.52
N ILE A 284 4.52 -18.06 -8.59
CA ILE A 284 5.59 -18.23 -9.60
C ILE A 284 5.01 -18.15 -11.02
N SER A 285 3.87 -18.79 -11.28
CA SER A 285 3.27 -18.83 -12.62
C SER A 285 2.83 -17.45 -13.12
N PHE A 286 2.57 -16.51 -12.19
CA PHE A 286 2.20 -15.12 -12.48
C PHE A 286 3.38 -14.16 -12.53
N LEU A 287 4.61 -14.62 -12.25
CA LEU A 287 5.80 -13.79 -12.38
C LEU A 287 6.02 -13.35 -13.83
N MET A 288 6.47 -12.11 -13.98
CA MET A 288 6.85 -11.56 -15.29
C MET A 288 8.01 -12.39 -15.89
N PRO A 289 8.13 -12.48 -17.22
CA PRO A 289 9.19 -13.27 -17.85
C PRO A 289 10.61 -12.87 -17.42
N ASP A 290 10.86 -11.59 -17.18
CA ASP A 290 12.13 -11.07 -16.68
C ASP A 290 12.38 -11.47 -15.23
N GLN A 291 11.35 -11.42 -14.38
CA GLN A 291 11.44 -11.88 -12.98
C GLN A 291 11.70 -13.39 -12.89
N ARG A 292 11.11 -14.19 -13.78
CA ARG A 292 11.41 -15.63 -13.87
C ARG A 292 12.85 -15.90 -14.30
N LEU A 293 13.41 -15.09 -15.20
CA LEU A 293 14.82 -15.19 -15.58
C LEU A 293 15.73 -14.86 -14.38
N LYS A 294 15.46 -13.75 -13.68
CA LYS A 294 16.19 -13.35 -12.47
C LYS A 294 16.12 -14.43 -11.39
N LEU A 295 14.94 -15.03 -11.17
CA LEU A 295 14.78 -16.14 -10.23
C LEU A 295 15.64 -17.35 -10.60
N LYS A 296 15.72 -17.71 -11.89
CA LYS A 296 16.61 -18.79 -12.36
C LYS A 296 18.08 -18.46 -12.06
N GLU A 297 18.50 -17.23 -12.30
CA GLU A 297 19.87 -16.79 -12.01
C GLU A 297 20.17 -16.83 -10.51
N VAL A 298 19.23 -16.40 -9.67
CA VAL A 298 19.33 -16.50 -8.19
C VAL A 298 19.48 -17.96 -7.77
N CYS A 299 18.66 -18.85 -8.31
CA CYS A 299 18.74 -20.29 -8.04
C CYS A 299 20.09 -20.89 -8.47
N SER A 300 20.57 -20.57 -9.68
CA SER A 300 21.87 -21.02 -10.17
C SER A 300 23.05 -20.48 -9.35
N PHE A 301 22.92 -19.28 -8.78
CA PHE A 301 23.92 -18.74 -7.86
C PHE A 301 24.01 -19.58 -6.57
N ILE A 302 22.87 -19.87 -5.94
CA ILE A 302 22.84 -20.68 -4.71
C ILE A 302 23.37 -22.10 -4.96
N GLU A 303 23.02 -22.71 -6.10
CA GLU A 303 23.49 -24.04 -6.49
C GLU A 303 25.03 -24.10 -6.58
N LYS A 304 25.65 -23.06 -7.16
CA LYS A 304 27.12 -22.96 -7.25
C LYS A 304 27.79 -22.71 -5.90
N SER A 305 27.10 -22.03 -4.98
CA SER A 305 27.64 -21.69 -3.66
C SER A 305 27.52 -22.83 -2.64
N HIS A 306 26.71 -23.86 -2.89
CA HIS A 306 26.47 -25.00 -1.99
C HIS A 306 26.60 -26.35 -2.71
N GLU A 307 27.84 -26.82 -2.94
CA GLU A 307 28.09 -28.08 -3.64
C GLU A 307 27.54 -29.35 -2.93
N ASP A 308 27.17 -29.28 -1.63
CA ASP A 308 26.80 -30.47 -0.82
C ASP A 308 25.46 -30.39 -0.06
N ASN A 309 24.56 -29.45 -0.37
CA ASN A 309 23.34 -29.28 0.41
C ASN A 309 22.09 -29.90 -0.26
N ALA A 310 21.78 -31.15 0.10
CA ALA A 310 20.60 -31.87 -0.40
C ALA A 310 19.25 -31.14 -0.19
N ALA A 311 19.15 -30.24 0.79
CA ALA A 311 17.94 -29.44 0.99
C ALA A 311 17.76 -28.38 -0.12
N VAL A 312 18.87 -27.81 -0.59
CA VAL A 312 18.90 -26.85 -1.70
C VAL A 312 18.44 -27.54 -2.98
N ASP A 313 18.93 -28.75 -3.24
CA ASP A 313 18.56 -29.53 -4.43
C ASP A 313 17.07 -29.84 -4.51
N GLU A 314 16.44 -30.21 -3.39
CA GLU A 314 15.01 -30.49 -3.34
C GLU A 314 14.19 -29.21 -3.57
N LEU A 315 14.62 -28.08 -3.00
CA LEU A 315 14.01 -26.78 -3.27
C LEU A 315 14.12 -26.45 -4.76
N LEU A 316 15.32 -26.44 -5.32
CA LEU A 316 15.57 -26.17 -6.75
C LEU A 316 14.74 -27.08 -7.66
N ARG A 317 14.65 -28.38 -7.34
CA ARG A 317 13.84 -29.33 -8.10
C ARG A 317 12.36 -28.94 -8.14
N ARG A 318 11.78 -28.43 -7.04
CA ARG A 318 10.40 -27.93 -7.02
C ARG A 318 10.23 -26.69 -7.90
N TYR A 319 11.20 -25.77 -7.86
CA TYR A 319 11.18 -24.58 -8.70
C TYR A 319 11.27 -24.93 -10.19
N TYR A 320 12.21 -25.79 -10.59
CA TYR A 320 12.37 -26.20 -11.99
C TYR A 320 11.19 -27.01 -12.53
N LYS A 321 10.43 -27.68 -11.67
CA LYS A 321 9.18 -28.36 -12.09
C LYS A 321 8.07 -27.36 -12.41
N THR A 322 8.10 -26.17 -11.80
CA THR A 322 7.06 -25.14 -11.91
C THR A 322 7.35 -24.12 -13.01
N LEU A 323 8.64 -23.90 -13.32
CA LEU A 323 9.14 -23.00 -14.38
C LEU A 323 9.13 -23.65 -15.77
#